data_AF-A0A917DE99-F1
#
_entry.id   AF-A0A917DE99-F1
#
_cell.length_a   1.000
_cell.length_b   1.000
_cell.length_c   1.000
_cell.angle_alpha   90.00
_cell.angle_beta   90.00
_cell.angle_gamma   90.00
#
_symmetry.space_group_name_H-M   'P 1'
#
loop_
_entity.id
_entity.type
_entity.pdbx_description
1 polymer ?
#
loop_
_entity_poly.entity_id
_entity_poly.type
_entity_poly.pdbx_seq_one_letter_code
_entity_poly.pdbx_strand_id
1 'polypeptide(L)' 'MGDQEQAALRLQASRLRQEHADFDAAINAMELLGCDRLQIQRMKKKKLAVKDRLQDVEDQIIPDISA' A
#
# COMPACT_ATOMS: atom_id res chain seq x y z
N MET A 1 -4.76 27.23 -4.42
CA MET A 1 -3.85 26.14 -4.86
C MET A 1 -3.78 24.97 -3.87
N GLY A 2 -4.37 25.03 -2.67
CA GLY A 2 -4.34 23.90 -1.71
C GLY A 2 -5.24 22.71 -2.04
N ASP A 3 -6.39 22.94 -2.68
CA ASP A 3 -7.37 21.86 -2.94
C ASP A 3 -6.92 20.86 -4.01
N GLN A 4 -6.18 21.33 -5.03
CA GLN A 4 -5.67 20.46 -6.10
C GLN A 4 -4.57 19.52 -5.59
N GLU A 5 -3.73 19.99 -4.67
CA GLU A 5 -2.65 19.19 -4.09
C GLU A 5 -3.20 18.12 -3.13
N GLN A 6 -4.20 18.47 -2.32
CA GLN A 6 -4.92 17.48 -1.51
C GLN A 6 -5.67 16.45 -2.36
N ALA A 7 -6.31 16.87 -3.46
CA ALA A 7 -6.97 15.94 -4.37
C ALA A 7 -5.98 14.97 -5.04
N ALA A 8 -4.80 15.46 -5.42
CA ALA A 8 -3.73 14.64 -5.99
C ALA A 8 -3.20 13.60 -4.99
N LEU A 9 -2.94 14.02 -3.75
CA LEU A 9 -2.50 13.12 -2.68
C LEU A 9 -3.56 12.05 -2.37
N ARG A 10 -4.85 12.43 -2.29
CA ARG A 10 -5.95 11.47 -2.08
C ARG A 10 -6.05 10.45 -3.22
N LEU A 11 -5.85 10.88 -4.46
CA LEU A 11 -5.83 9.99 -5.62
C LEU A 11 -4.65 9.03 -5.54
N GLN A 12 -3.47 9.51 -5.13
CA GLN A 12 -2.27 8.70 -4.94
C GLN A 12 -2.46 7.67 -3.83
N ALA A 13 -3.03 8.06 -2.67
CA ALA A 13 -3.38 7.16 -1.59
C ALA A 13 -4.36 6.07 -2.05
N SER A 14 -5.38 6.45 -2.84
CA SER A 14 -6.33 5.49 -3.40
C SER A 14 -5.66 4.46 -4.30
N ARG A 15 -4.73 4.89 -5.17
CA ARG A 15 -3.93 3.98 -6.02
C ARG A 15 -3.06 3.05 -5.19
N LEU A 16 -2.35 3.56 -4.20
CA LEU A 16 -1.51 2.76 -3.31
C LEU A 16 -2.33 1.74 -2.50
N ARG A 17 -3.54 2.12 -2.05
CA ARG A 17 -4.47 1.20 -1.39
C ARG A 17 -4.90 0.07 -2.31
N GLN A 18 -5.23 0.37 -3.55
CA GLN A 18 -5.62 -0.63 -4.54
C GLN A 18 -4.45 -1.57 -4.84
N GLU A 19 -3.25 -1.02 -5.05
CA GLU A 19 -2.03 -1.81 -5.26
C GLU A 19 -1.71 -2.72 -4.05
N HIS A 20 -1.90 -2.22 -2.82
CA HIS A 20 -1.77 -3.02 -1.61
C HIS A 20 -2.78 -4.17 -1.55
N ALA A 21 -4.03 -3.93 -1.95
CA ALA A 21 -5.06 -4.97 -2.03
C ALA A 21 -4.72 -6.03 -3.09
N ASP A 22 -4.19 -5.62 -4.23
CA ASP A 22 -3.72 -6.52 -5.29
C ASP A 22 -2.57 -7.41 -4.80
N PHE A 23 -1.61 -6.83 -4.06
CA PHE A 23 -0.55 -7.61 -3.42
C PHE A 23 -1.10 -8.61 -2.41
N ASP A 24 -2.13 -8.24 -1.65
CA ASP A 24 -2.75 -9.13 -0.68
C ASP A 24 -3.50 -10.29 -1.34
N ALA A 25 -4.25 -10.00 -2.40
CA ALA A 25 -4.92 -11.02 -3.21
C ALA A 25 -3.89 -11.97 -3.85
N ALA A 26 -2.79 -11.44 -4.38
CA ALA A 26 -1.71 -12.25 -4.94
C ALA A 26 -1.06 -13.14 -3.87
N ILE A 27 -0.78 -12.62 -2.67
CA ILE A 27 -0.21 -13.39 -1.55
C ILE A 27 -1.16 -14.51 -1.14
N ASN A 28 -2.44 -14.23 -0.97
CA ASN A 28 -3.43 -15.27 -0.65
C ASN A 28 -3.50 -16.34 -1.75
N ALA A 29 -3.50 -15.95 -3.02
CA ALA A 29 -3.48 -16.90 -4.12
C ALA A 29 -2.20 -17.76 -4.11
N MET A 30 -1.04 -17.17 -3.88
CA MET A 30 0.23 -17.90 -3.75
C MET A 30 0.22 -18.87 -2.55
N GLU A 31 -0.38 -18.48 -1.43
CA GLU A 31 -0.54 -19.35 -0.26
C GLU A 31 -1.48 -20.53 -0.54
N LEU A 32 -2.60 -20.28 -1.24
CA LEU A 32 -3.55 -21.32 -1.67
C LEU A 32 -2.94 -22.30 -2.70
N LEU A 33 -2.13 -21.79 -3.62
CA LEU A 33 -1.43 -22.58 -4.63
C LEU A 33 -0.23 -23.34 -4.05
N GLY A 34 0.15 -23.08 -2.79
CA GLY A 34 1.31 -23.71 -2.17
C GLY A 34 2.65 -23.26 -2.78
N CYS A 35 2.74 -22.02 -3.25
CA CYS A 35 3.98 -21.45 -3.78
C CYS A 35 5.10 -21.44 -2.73
N ASP A 36 6.35 -21.29 -3.21
CA ASP A 36 7.52 -21.23 -2.35
C ASP A 36 7.41 -20.14 -1.29
N ARG A 37 7.76 -20.50 -0.05
CA ARG A 37 7.81 -19.57 1.09
C ARG A 37 8.68 -18.34 0.80
N LEU A 38 9.75 -18.50 0.01
CA LEU A 38 10.63 -17.40 -0.39
C LEU A 38 9.91 -16.39 -1.31
N GLN A 39 9.09 -16.87 -2.24
CA GLN A 39 8.29 -16.01 -3.13
C GLN A 39 7.23 -15.25 -2.33
N ILE A 40 6.52 -15.94 -1.45
CA ILE A 40 5.54 -15.33 -0.54
C ILE A 40 6.20 -14.27 0.34
N GLN A 41 7.38 -14.54 0.92
CA GLN A 41 8.14 -13.56 1.71
C GLN A 41 8.55 -12.33 0.90
N ARG A 42 9.02 -12.50 -0.35
CA ARG A 42 9.35 -11.38 -1.23
C ARG A 42 8.13 -10.51 -1.51
N MET A 43 6.97 -11.14 -1.71
CA MET A 43 5.71 -10.44 -1.99
C MET A 43 5.17 -9.72 -0.75
N LYS A 44 5.26 -10.34 0.44
CA LYS A 44 4.97 -9.68 1.72
C LYS A 44 5.87 -8.46 1.97
N LYS A 45 7.16 -8.55 1.61
CA LYS A 45 8.08 -7.40 1.68
C LYS A 45 7.69 -6.27 0.72
N LYS A 46 7.27 -6.59 -0.51
CA LYS A 46 6.73 -5.60 -1.45
C LYS A 46 5.45 -4.95 -0.94
N LYS A 47 4.52 -5.76 -0.42
CA LYS A 47 3.28 -5.29 0.22
C LYS A 47 3.58 -4.31 1.36
N LEU A 48 4.56 -4.61 2.20
CA LEU A 48 4.99 -3.72 3.29
C LEU A 48 5.48 -2.38 2.74
N ALA A 49 6.34 -2.38 1.71
CA ALA A 49 6.82 -1.13 1.11
C ALA A 49 5.70 -0.28 0.48
N VAL A 50 4.64 -0.90 -0.07
CA VAL A 50 3.46 -0.16 -0.56
C VAL A 50 2.67 0.41 0.61
N LYS A 51 2.52 -0.33 1.70
CA LYS A 51 1.89 0.16 2.92
C LYS A 51 2.65 1.34 3.52
N ASP A 52 3.97 1.27 3.61
CA ASP A 52 4.82 2.36 4.15
C ASP A 52 4.62 3.63 3.31
N ARG A 53 4.65 3.52 1.97
CA ARG A 53 4.36 4.64 1.06
C ARG A 53 2.94 5.18 1.20
N LEU A 54 1.95 4.30 1.42
CA LEU A 54 0.57 4.73 1.66
C LEU A 54 0.51 5.57 2.94
N GLN A 55 1.20 5.13 3.99
CA GLN A 55 1.28 5.80 5.27
C GLN A 55 1.95 7.17 5.13
N ASP A 56 3.07 7.26 4.40
CA ASP A 56 3.72 8.55 4.09
C ASP A 56 2.80 9.54 3.36
N VAL A 57 1.97 9.04 2.44
CA VAL A 57 1.00 9.88 1.70
C VAL A 57 -0.19 10.25 2.58
N GLU A 58 -0.69 9.33 3.42
CA GLU A 58 -1.78 9.60 4.35
C GLU A 58 -1.35 10.59 5.45
N ASP A 59 -0.12 10.51 5.95
CA ASP A 59 0.47 11.46 6.90
C ASP A 59 0.60 12.86 6.28
N GLN A 60 0.87 12.96 4.97
CA GLN A 60 0.86 14.25 4.26
C GLN A 60 -0.56 14.83 4.08
N ILE A 61 -1.59 13.98 4.01
CA ILE A 61 -2.99 14.41 3.89
C ILE A 61 -3.56 14.80 5.25
N ILE A 62 -3.16 14.09 6.31
CA ILE A 62 -3.63 14.27 7.68
C ILE A 62 -2.40 14.55 8.57
N PRO A 63 -1.98 15.82 8.71
CA PRO A 63 -0.75 16.17 9.43
C PRO A 63 -0.80 15.96 10.96
N ASP A 64 -1.66 15.09 11.51
CA ASP A 64 -2.00 15.11 12.95
C ASP A 64 -2.40 13.76 13.58
N ILE A 65 -1.79 12.60 13.22
CA ILE A 65 -2.10 11.33 13.94
C ILE A 65 -0.96 10.30 14.09
N SER A 66 0.32 10.68 14.12
CA SER A 66 1.39 9.78 14.59
C SER A 66 2.27 10.46 15.66
N ALA A 67 1.74 10.50 16.88
CA ALA A 67 2.46 10.75 18.14
C ALA A 67 2.69 9.43 18.89
#